data_AF-A0A962QPP0-F1
#
_entry.id   AF-A0A962QPP0-F1
#
_cell.length_a   1.000
_cell.length_b   1.000
_cell.length_c   1.000
_cell.angle_alpha   90.00
_cell.angle_beta   90.00
_cell.angle_gamma   90.00
#
_symmetry.space_group_name_H-M   'P 1'
#
loop_
_entity.id
_entity.type
_entity.pdbx_description
1 polymer ?
#
loop_
_entity_poly.entity_id
_entity_poly.type
_entity_poly.pdbx_seq_one_letter_code
_entity_poly.pdbx_strand_id
1 'polypeptide(L)'
;GPRRLDRHPDLQGTRSSAAITLAFDEAYTGDRVAAFVEGMRTMLLDAYGGKRSFYLYDYLDPQKLHYLARNFEIAFWKLGHARDHDGQLFLHSNALDGDGDLSFERLAGKLIGLQDHMAQVVADATSRQIKNVIQGVASVVFFPI
;
A
#
# COMPACT_ATOMS: atom_id res chain seq x y z
N GLY A 1 23.34 3.68 -7.99
CA GLY A 1 23.75 5.02 -7.52
C GLY A 1 22.54 5.78 -6.98
N PRO A 2 22.64 6.57 -5.90
CA PRO A 2 21.48 7.18 -5.26
C PRO A 2 21.35 8.64 -5.72
N ARG A 3 20.63 8.89 -6.82
CA ARG A 3 20.41 10.27 -7.30
C ARG A 3 19.13 10.50 -8.12
N ARG A 4 18.08 9.71 -7.84
CA ARG A 4 16.67 9.95 -8.22
C ARG A 4 15.76 9.28 -7.20
N LEU A 5 15.81 9.75 -5.96
CA LEU A 5 14.65 9.69 -5.08
C LEU A 5 14.03 11.07 -5.26
N ASP A 6 13.25 11.20 -6.34
CA ASP A 6 12.58 12.44 -6.68
C ASP A 6 11.69 12.79 -5.50
N ARG A 7 12.11 13.80 -4.74
CA ARG A 7 11.27 14.46 -3.76
C ARG A 7 10.07 14.94 -4.57
N HIS A 8 8.92 14.33 -4.39
CA HIS A 8 7.67 15.01 -4.69
C HIS A 8 7.50 16.05 -3.58
N PRO A 9 7.83 17.33 -3.81
CA PRO A 9 7.77 18.35 -2.75
C PRO A 9 6.35 18.45 -2.20
N ASP A 10 5.36 18.14 -3.02
CA ASP A 10 3.93 18.18 -2.71
C ASP A 10 3.52 17.12 -1.69
N LEU A 11 4.30 16.05 -1.50
CA LEU A 11 4.01 15.02 -0.49
C LEU A 11 4.36 15.45 0.93
N GLN A 12 4.80 16.70 1.14
CA GLN A 12 5.11 17.25 2.46
C GLN A 12 6.17 16.42 3.22
N GLY A 13 7.01 15.67 2.50
CA GLY A 13 7.98 14.73 3.08
C GLY A 13 7.37 13.47 3.70
N THR A 14 6.07 13.26 3.57
CA THR A 14 5.37 12.05 4.04
C THR A 14 5.71 10.84 3.19
N ARG A 15 5.54 9.65 3.79
CA ARG A 15 5.90 8.36 3.21
C ARG A 15 4.91 7.30 3.69
N SER A 16 4.89 6.15 3.03
CA SER A 16 4.17 4.96 3.47
C SER A 16 2.69 5.27 3.77
N SER A 17 2.15 4.82 4.89
CA SER A 17 0.75 5.04 5.26
C SER A 17 0.38 6.52 5.34
N ALA A 18 1.29 7.39 5.79
CA ALA A 18 1.03 8.82 5.89
C ALA A 18 0.83 9.48 4.52
N ALA A 19 1.65 9.10 3.53
CA ALA A 19 1.49 9.59 2.15
C ALA A 19 0.20 9.08 1.51
N ILE A 20 -0.18 7.82 1.74
CA ILE A 20 -1.45 7.28 1.26
C ILE A 20 -2.63 8.05 1.89
N THR A 21 -2.55 8.36 3.19
CA THR A 21 -3.59 9.14 3.88
C THR A 21 -3.75 10.54 3.27
N LEU A 22 -2.68 11.22 2.85
CA LEU A 22 -2.79 12.52 2.17
C LEU A 22 -3.65 12.45 0.90
N ALA A 23 -3.59 11.35 0.15
CA ALA A 23 -4.38 11.18 -1.07
C ALA A 23 -5.90 11.25 -0.82
N PHE A 24 -6.33 10.97 0.42
CA PHE A 24 -7.73 10.95 0.85
C PHE A 24 -8.05 12.03 1.88
N ASP A 25 -7.15 13.00 2.08
CA ASP A 25 -7.39 14.17 2.93
C ASP A 25 -8.07 15.27 2.11
N GLU A 26 -9.22 15.75 2.57
CA GLU A 26 -9.98 16.82 1.93
C GLU A 26 -9.13 18.08 1.71
N ALA A 27 -8.30 18.45 2.70
CA ALA A 27 -7.50 19.67 2.67
C ALA A 27 -6.24 19.54 1.79
N TYR A 28 -5.93 18.34 1.31
CA TYR A 28 -4.75 18.11 0.50
C TYR A 28 -4.96 18.59 -0.94
N THR A 29 -4.16 19.57 -1.35
CA THR A 29 -4.23 20.23 -2.66
C THR A 29 -3.13 19.78 -3.64
N GLY A 30 -2.26 18.85 -3.22
CA GLY A 30 -1.22 18.30 -4.07
C GLY A 30 -1.72 17.16 -4.97
N ASP A 31 -0.80 16.54 -5.70
CA ASP A 31 -1.13 15.40 -6.56
C ASP A 31 -1.50 14.16 -5.70
N ARG A 32 -2.80 13.83 -5.68
CA ARG A 32 -3.36 12.68 -4.96
C ARG A 32 -2.91 11.35 -5.55
N VAL A 33 -2.72 11.27 -6.87
CA VAL A 33 -2.23 10.06 -7.55
C VAL A 33 -0.78 9.82 -7.13
N ALA A 34 0.06 10.85 -7.16
CA ALA A 34 1.44 10.75 -6.69
C ALA A 34 1.50 10.38 -5.20
N ALA A 35 0.65 10.96 -4.36
CA ALA A 35 0.60 10.63 -2.93
C ALA A 35 0.25 9.16 -2.67
N PHE A 36 -0.75 8.66 -3.39
CA PHE A 36 -1.14 7.26 -3.31
C PHE A 36 -0.03 6.31 -3.80
N VAL A 37 0.50 6.56 -5.01
CA VAL A 37 1.49 5.67 -5.64
C VAL A 37 2.83 5.70 -4.90
N GLU A 38 3.34 6.87 -4.52
CA GLU A 38 4.60 6.95 -3.78
C GLU A 38 4.43 6.46 -2.34
N GLY A 39 3.27 6.64 -1.72
CA GLY A 39 2.93 6.02 -0.44
C GLY A 39 2.97 4.49 -0.50
N MET A 40 2.32 3.89 -1.50
CA MET A 40 2.39 2.44 -1.73
C MET A 40 3.81 1.95 -2.00
N ARG A 41 4.56 2.66 -2.85
CA ARG A 41 5.95 2.33 -3.19
C ARG A 41 6.89 2.42 -1.99
N THR A 42 6.80 3.48 -1.20
CA THR A 42 7.64 3.65 -0.01
C THR A 42 7.29 2.66 1.08
N MET A 43 6.01 2.31 1.24
CA MET A 43 5.58 1.26 2.15
C MET A 43 6.15 -0.11 1.76
N LEU A 44 6.14 -0.44 0.47
CA LEU A 44 6.79 -1.64 -0.07
C LEU A 44 8.28 -1.64 0.26
N LEU A 45 8.99 -0.53 0.01
CA LEU A 45 10.42 -0.43 0.32
C LEU A 45 10.69 -0.62 1.81
N ASP A 46 9.90 0.02 2.68
CA ASP A 46 10.08 -0.05 4.13
C ASP A 46 9.84 -1.48 4.65
N ALA A 47 8.82 -2.19 4.12
CA ALA A 47 8.52 -3.58 4.48
C ALA A 47 9.64 -4.57 4.11
N TYR A 48 10.34 -4.30 3.01
CA TYR A 48 11.50 -5.06 2.56
C TYR A 48 12.83 -4.55 3.14
N GLY A 49 12.78 -3.76 4.23
CA GLY A 49 13.96 -3.31 4.97
C GLY A 49 14.74 -2.18 4.28
N GLY A 50 14.11 -1.42 3.39
CA GLY A 50 14.72 -0.31 2.65
C GLY A 50 15.72 -0.75 1.58
N LYS A 51 15.84 -2.06 1.34
CA LYS A 51 16.77 -2.62 0.36
C LYS A 51 16.13 -2.64 -1.03
N ARG A 52 16.93 -2.29 -2.04
CA ARG A 52 16.54 -2.33 -3.47
C ARG A 52 17.10 -3.56 -4.19
N SER A 53 17.84 -4.40 -3.48
CA SER A 53 18.47 -5.62 -3.98
C SER A 53 18.54 -6.61 -2.83
N PHE A 54 18.24 -7.89 -3.10
CA PHE A 54 18.22 -8.96 -2.12
C PHE A 54 19.32 -9.95 -2.42
N TYR A 55 20.10 -10.29 -1.40
CA TYR A 55 21.09 -11.36 -1.43
C TYR A 55 20.61 -12.55 -0.61
N LEU A 56 21.21 -13.72 -0.82
CA LEU A 56 20.80 -14.99 -0.18
C LEU A 56 20.72 -14.92 1.36
N TYR A 57 21.49 -14.03 1.99
CA TYR A 57 21.53 -13.84 3.45
C TYR A 57 20.68 -12.66 3.97
N ASP A 58 19.98 -11.95 3.08
CA ASP A 58 19.08 -10.88 3.51
C ASP A 58 17.81 -11.49 4.13
N TYR A 59 17.73 -11.46 5.46
CA TYR A 59 16.55 -11.91 6.17
C TYR A 59 15.44 -10.86 6.07
N LEU A 60 14.38 -11.20 5.34
CA LEU A 60 13.13 -10.46 5.36
C LEU A 60 12.34 -10.79 6.63
N ASP A 61 11.52 -9.85 7.08
CA ASP A 61 10.59 -10.07 8.19
C ASP A 61 9.23 -10.51 7.63
N PRO A 62 8.82 -11.78 7.83
CA PRO A 62 7.55 -12.26 7.29
C PRO A 62 6.34 -11.51 7.88
N GLN A 63 6.45 -11.00 9.11
CA GLN A 63 5.37 -10.22 9.73
C GLN A 63 5.19 -8.86 9.03
N LYS A 64 6.29 -8.20 8.63
CA LYS A 64 6.22 -6.94 7.87
C LYS A 64 5.64 -7.14 6.48
N LEU A 65 5.96 -8.25 5.82
CA LEU A 65 5.39 -8.59 4.52
C LEU A 65 3.88 -8.89 4.63
N HIS A 66 3.46 -9.58 5.69
CA HIS A 66 2.04 -9.77 5.97
C HIS A 66 1.33 -8.43 6.22
N TYR A 67 1.90 -7.57 7.06
CA TYR A 67 1.33 -6.22 7.30
C TYR A 67 1.29 -5.37 6.04
N LEU A 68 2.29 -5.48 5.16
CA LEU A 68 2.26 -4.82 3.85
C LEU A 68 1.07 -5.30 3.01
N ALA A 69 0.80 -6.61 2.94
CA ALA A 69 -0.34 -7.15 2.21
C ALA A 69 -1.67 -6.61 2.76
N ARG A 70 -1.83 -6.61 4.08
CA ARG A 70 -3.01 -6.03 4.74
C ARG A 70 -3.13 -4.52 4.47
N ASN A 71 -2.02 -3.79 4.50
CA ASN A 71 -2.02 -2.36 4.20
C ASN A 71 -2.36 -2.06 2.74
N PHE A 72 -1.93 -2.91 1.80
CA PHE A 72 -2.31 -2.78 0.39
C PHE A 72 -3.82 -3.00 0.22
N GLU A 73 -4.40 -3.98 0.92
CA GLU A 73 -5.86 -4.18 0.95
C GLU A 73 -6.58 -2.93 1.47
N ILE A 74 -6.11 -2.34 2.57
CA ILE A 74 -6.64 -1.09 3.13
C ILE A 74 -6.55 0.05 2.10
N ALA A 75 -5.40 0.20 1.43
CA ALA A 75 -5.18 1.27 0.46
C ALA A 75 -6.10 1.14 -0.74
N PHE A 76 -6.25 -0.06 -1.32
CA PHE A 76 -7.16 -0.30 -2.43
C PHE A 76 -8.63 -0.19 -2.02
N TRP A 77 -8.99 -0.63 -0.81
CA TRP A 77 -10.33 -0.37 -0.29
C TRP A 77 -10.62 1.13 -0.20
N LYS A 78 -9.71 1.92 0.36
CA LYS A 78 -9.84 3.39 0.37
C LYS A 78 -9.94 3.97 -1.04
N LEU A 79 -9.14 3.48 -1.99
CA LEU A 79 -9.18 3.93 -3.39
C LEU A 79 -10.59 3.77 -4.01
N GLY A 80 -11.30 2.68 -3.70
CA GLY A 80 -12.66 2.44 -4.19
C GLY A 80 -13.80 3.02 -3.35
N HIS A 81 -13.55 3.49 -2.12
CA HIS A 81 -14.60 3.83 -1.16
C HIS A 81 -14.46 5.19 -0.49
N ALA A 82 -13.28 5.81 -0.47
CA ALA A 82 -13.08 7.11 0.16
C ALA A 82 -13.74 8.21 -0.68
N ARG A 83 -14.67 8.94 -0.05
CA ARG A 83 -15.43 10.02 -0.68
C ARG A 83 -15.14 11.36 -0.01
N ASP A 84 -15.20 12.42 -0.81
CA ASP A 84 -15.20 13.81 -0.34
C ASP A 84 -16.54 14.22 0.27
N HIS A 85 -16.67 15.49 0.68
CA HIS A 85 -17.90 16.02 1.27
C HIS A 85 -19.11 16.01 0.33
N ASP A 86 -18.87 16.02 -0.99
CA ASP A 86 -19.88 15.97 -2.04
C ASP A 86 -20.26 14.53 -2.42
N GLY A 87 -19.66 13.55 -1.74
CA GLY A 87 -19.88 12.13 -1.98
C GLY A 87 -19.22 11.63 -3.27
N GLN A 88 -18.23 12.32 -3.83
CA GLN A 88 -17.44 11.88 -4.98
C GLN A 88 -16.18 11.15 -4.53
N LEU A 89 -15.67 10.20 -5.34
CA LEU A 89 -14.41 9.52 -5.03
C LEU A 89 -13.25 10.49 -5.14
N PHE A 90 -12.32 10.44 -4.17
CA PHE A 90 -11.07 11.21 -4.26
C PHE A 90 -10.21 10.83 -5.48
N LEU A 91 -10.27 9.56 -5.88
CA LEU A 91 -9.52 8.99 -6.98
C LEU A 91 -10.39 7.95 -7.68
N HIS A 92 -10.48 8.05 -9.01
CA HIS A 92 -11.18 7.05 -9.82
C HIS A 92 -10.21 5.96 -10.26
N SER A 93 -10.53 4.71 -9.94
CA SER A 93 -9.72 3.53 -10.30
C SER A 93 -10.49 2.48 -11.08
N ASN A 94 -11.81 2.39 -10.88
CA ASN A 94 -12.67 1.41 -11.51
C ASN A 94 -13.93 2.11 -12.03
N ALA A 95 -14.51 1.53 -13.07
CA ALA A 95 -15.78 1.94 -13.64
C ALA A 95 -16.73 0.72 -13.67
N LEU A 96 -17.95 0.88 -13.18
CA LEU A 96 -19.00 -0.14 -13.28
C LEU A 96 -20.02 0.18 -14.37
N ASP A 97 -19.91 1.35 -14.97
CA ASP A 97 -20.73 1.86 -16.06
C ASP A 97 -20.10 1.58 -17.44
N GLY A 98 -20.93 1.59 -18.48
CA GLY A 98 -20.51 1.25 -19.84
C GLY A 98 -19.98 -0.19 -19.95
N ASP A 99 -18.81 -0.34 -20.57
CA ASP A 99 -18.16 -1.66 -20.74
C ASP A 99 -17.55 -2.20 -19.43
N GLY A 100 -17.48 -1.37 -18.37
CA GLY A 100 -16.90 -1.70 -17.08
C GLY A 100 -15.38 -1.85 -17.11
N ASP A 101 -14.66 -1.14 -16.23
CA ASP A 101 -13.22 -1.28 -16.02
C ASP A 101 -12.93 -1.71 -14.58
N LEU A 102 -12.51 -2.97 -14.42
CA LEU A 102 -12.06 -3.56 -13.16
C LEU A 102 -10.57 -3.94 -13.21
N SER A 103 -9.80 -3.31 -14.10
CA SER A 103 -8.37 -3.59 -14.26
C SER A 103 -7.59 -3.27 -12.97
N PHE A 104 -7.98 -2.23 -12.23
CA PHE A 104 -7.38 -1.88 -10.94
C PHE A 104 -7.72 -2.88 -9.83
N GLU A 105 -8.96 -3.37 -9.73
CA GLU A 105 -9.28 -4.47 -8.80
C GLU A 105 -8.43 -5.72 -9.07
N ARG A 106 -8.22 -6.06 -10.36
CA ARG A 106 -7.36 -7.19 -10.74
C ARG A 106 -5.89 -6.93 -10.39
N LEU A 107 -5.40 -5.70 -10.53
CA LEU A 107 -4.05 -5.33 -10.13
C LEU A 107 -3.90 -5.37 -8.61
N ALA A 108 -4.89 -4.86 -7.87
CA ALA A 108 -4.93 -4.90 -6.41
C ALA A 108 -4.81 -6.33 -5.88
N GLY A 109 -5.64 -7.24 -6.38
CA GLY A 109 -5.59 -8.65 -5.99
C GLY A 109 -4.23 -9.31 -6.26
N LYS A 110 -3.59 -9.01 -7.39
CA LYS A 110 -2.23 -9.51 -7.71
C LYS A 110 -1.19 -8.99 -6.74
N LEU A 111 -1.24 -7.70 -6.41
CA LEU A 111 -0.26 -7.07 -5.52
C LEU A 111 -0.41 -7.56 -4.08
N ILE A 112 -1.64 -7.64 -3.56
CA ILE A 112 -1.93 -8.16 -2.22
C ILE A 112 -1.50 -9.63 -2.13
N GLY A 113 -1.94 -10.46 -3.09
CA GLY A 113 -1.61 -11.88 -3.11
C GLY A 113 -0.11 -12.15 -3.22
N LEU A 114 0.63 -11.32 -3.98
CA LEU A 114 2.09 -11.41 -4.05
C LEU A 114 2.75 -11.19 -2.69
N GLN A 115 2.33 -10.17 -1.93
CA GLN A 115 2.95 -9.88 -0.64
C GLN A 115 2.58 -10.92 0.43
N ASP A 116 1.33 -11.40 0.44
CA ASP A 116 0.93 -12.50 1.33
C ASP A 116 1.70 -13.78 1.03
N HIS A 117 1.86 -14.12 -0.25
CA HIS A 117 2.65 -15.29 -0.64
C HIS A 117 4.12 -15.14 -0.22
N MET A 118 4.71 -13.96 -0.42
CA MET A 118 6.08 -13.69 0.04
C MET A 118 6.22 -13.78 1.57
N ALA A 119 5.21 -13.33 2.32
CA ALA A 119 5.18 -13.50 3.77
C ALA A 119 5.26 -14.98 4.15
N GLN A 120 4.45 -15.85 3.53
CA GLN A 120 4.46 -17.29 3.78
C GLN A 120 5.81 -17.94 3.40
N VAL A 121 6.33 -17.64 2.21
CA VAL A 121 7.63 -18.16 1.74
C VAL A 121 8.75 -17.81 2.73
N VAL A 122 8.79 -16.57 3.21
CA VAL A 122 9.80 -16.12 4.19
C VAL A 122 9.56 -16.75 5.55
N ALA A 123 8.31 -16.89 5.99
CA ALA A 123 7.96 -17.53 7.25
C ALA A 123 8.44 -18.97 7.29
N ASP A 124 8.16 -19.74 6.23
CA ASP A 124 8.59 -21.12 6.07
C ASP A 124 10.11 -21.23 6.00
N ALA A 125 10.77 -20.39 5.20
CA ALA A 125 12.22 -20.40 5.05
C ALA A 125 12.97 -20.01 6.34
N THR A 126 12.32 -19.26 7.24
CA THR A 126 12.91 -18.79 8.51
C THR A 126 12.37 -19.50 9.75
N SER A 127 11.48 -20.49 9.58
CA SER A 127 10.76 -21.18 10.66
C SER A 127 10.06 -20.22 11.64
N ARG A 128 9.50 -19.12 11.12
CA ARG A 128 8.77 -18.11 11.91
C ARG A 128 7.27 -18.25 11.69
N GLN A 129 6.48 -17.95 12.74
CA GLN A 129 5.03 -17.88 12.63
C GLN A 129 4.57 -16.45 12.30
N ILE A 130 3.61 -16.33 11.39
CA ILE A 130 2.92 -15.07 11.11
C ILE A 130 1.73 -14.94 12.06
N LYS A 131 1.62 -13.79 12.74
CA LYS A 131 0.43 -13.45 13.52
C LYS A 131 -0.61 -12.84 12.58
N ASN A 132 -1.68 -13.57 12.33
CA ASN A 132 -2.82 -13.07 11.57
C ASN A 132 -3.58 -12.05 12.43
N VAL A 133 -3.77 -10.85 11.89
CA VAL A 133 -4.58 -9.81 12.55
C VAL A 133 -5.81 -9.54 11.70
N ILE A 134 -6.98 -9.81 12.27
CA ILE A 134 -8.27 -9.49 11.65
C ILE A 134 -8.68 -8.10 12.16
N GLN A 135 -8.79 -7.12 11.26
CA GLN A 135 -9.42 -5.84 11.58
C GLN A 135 -10.91 -5.88 11.19
N GLY A 136 -11.77 -5.41 12.08
CA GLY A 136 -13.19 -5.20 11.79
C GLY A 136 -13.41 -3.92 10.98
N VAL A 137 -14.50 -3.89 10.21
CA VAL A 137 -14.87 -2.82 9.26
C VAL A 137 -14.97 -1.41 9.91
N ALA A 138 -15.05 -1.33 11.25
CA ALA A 138 -15.26 -0.09 11.99
C ALA A 138 -14.01 0.81 12.14
N SER A 139 -12.79 0.31 11.88
CA SER A 139 -11.58 1.14 11.94
C SER A 139 -10.48 0.61 11.01
N VAL A 140 -10.54 1.02 9.74
CA VAL A 140 -9.54 0.63 8.74
C VAL A 140 -8.28 1.49 8.91
N VAL A 141 -7.36 1.03 9.76
CA VAL A 141 -6.10 1.72 10.09
C VAL A 141 -4.91 0.90 9.61
N PHE A 142 -3.97 1.56 8.95
CA PHE A 142 -2.74 0.91 8.49
C PHE A 142 -1.96 0.28 9.65
N PHE A 143 -1.48 -0.93 9.44
CA PHE A 143 -0.56 -1.64 10.31
C PHE A 143 0.84 -1.00 10.30
N PRO A 144 1.57 -1.05 11.43
CA PRO A 144 2.92 -0.55 11.51
C PRO A 144 3.88 -1.43 10.69
N ILE A 145 4.79 -0.79 9.94
CA ILE A 145 5.87 -1.44 9.17
C ILE A 145 7.22 -1.04 9.75
#